data_AF-A0A6C0AT31-F1
#
_entry.id   AF-A0A6C0AT31-F1
#
_cell.length_a   1.000
_cell.length_b   1.000
_cell.length_c   1.000
_cell.angle_alpha   90.00
_cell.angle_beta   90.00
_cell.angle_gamma   90.00
#
_symmetry.space_group_name_H-M   'P 1'
#
loop_
_entity.id
_entity.type
_entity.pdbx_description
1 polymer ?
#
loop_
_entity_poly.entity_id
_entity_poly.type
_entity_poly.pdbx_seq_one_letter_code
_entity_poly.pdbx_strand_id
1 'polypeptide(L)' 'MSLCDYKDALGEPGKGIHSYRFMGVSIADVIITIIGALILSFIIKKPFLVVLLVLFILGIILHKLFCVRTTIDKLLFIN' A
#
# COMPACT_ATOMS: atom_id res chain seq x y z
N MET A 1 4.50 21.22 3.70
CA MET A 1 4.88 21.00 2.29
C MET A 1 4.31 19.65 1.92
N SER A 2 3.16 19.66 1.22
CA SER A 2 2.27 18.49 1.19
C SER A 2 2.83 17.46 0.21
N LEU A 3 3.31 16.33 0.73
CA LEU A 3 3.62 15.14 -0.07
C LEU A 3 2.37 14.61 -0.82
N CYS A 4 1.18 15.18 -0.57
CA CYS A 4 -0.04 14.92 -1.32
C CYS A 4 0.09 15.30 -2.81
N ASP A 5 1.01 16.19 -3.21
CA ASP A 5 1.20 16.53 -4.64
C ASP A 5 1.74 15.33 -5.44
N TYR A 6 2.38 14.36 -4.76
CA TYR A 6 2.89 13.13 -5.35
C TYR A 6 1.94 11.93 -5.18
N LYS A 7 0.68 12.18 -4.79
CA LYS A 7 -0.38 11.16 -4.65
C LYS A 7 -0.47 10.20 -5.84
N ASP A 8 -0.25 10.73 -7.04
CA ASP A 8 -0.40 10.01 -8.31
C ASP A 8 0.93 9.52 -8.89
N ALA A 9 2.06 9.68 -8.17
CA ALA A 9 3.38 9.27 -8.65
C ALA A 9 3.51 7.76 -8.90
N LEU A 10 2.70 6.96 -8.20
CA LEU A 10 2.62 5.50 -8.36
C LEU A 10 1.37 5.07 -9.16
N GLY A 11 0.68 6.03 -9.79
CA GLY A 11 -0.54 5.84 -10.56
C GLY A 11 -1.77 6.49 -9.91
N GLU A 12 -2.69 7.00 -10.72
CA GLU A 12 -3.92 7.63 -10.23
C GLU A 12 -4.84 6.59 -9.55
N PRO A 13 -5.23 6.79 -8.28
CA PRO A 13 -6.11 5.88 -7.56
C PRO A 13 -7.49 5.82 -8.23
N GLY A 14 -7.91 4.61 -8.65
CA GLY A 14 -9.20 4.40 -9.32
C GLY A 14 -9.15 4.46 -10.85
N LYS A 15 -7.96 4.62 -11.46
CA LYS A 15 -7.75 4.47 -12.91
C LYS A 15 -6.81 3.30 -13.21
N GLY A 16 -7.03 2.65 -14.36
CA GLY A 16 -6.16 1.58 -14.88
C GLY A 16 -5.98 0.40 -13.93
N ILE A 17 -4.73 0.00 -13.69
CA ILE A 17 -4.34 -1.14 -12.83
C ILE A 17 -4.77 -0.91 -11.37
N HIS A 18 -4.95 0.34 -10.98
CA HIS A 18 -5.38 0.78 -9.65
C HIS A 18 -6.92 0.91 -9.52
N SER A 19 -7.67 0.53 -10.56
CA SER A 19 -9.15 0.43 -10.56
C SER A 19 -9.65 -0.83 -9.83
N TYR A 20 -8.85 -1.90 -9.86
CA TYR A 20 -9.13 -3.14 -9.12
C TYR A 20 -8.86 -2.94 -7.62
N ARG A 21 -9.84 -2.32 -6.95
CA ARG A 21 -9.85 -2.14 -5.50
C ARG A 21 -10.82 -3.12 -4.88
N PHE A 22 -10.35 -3.91 -3.93
CA PHE A 22 -11.20 -4.74 -3.10
C PHE A 22 -11.35 -4.07 -1.75
N MET A 23 -12.58 -3.69 -1.37
CA MET A 23 -12.85 -2.91 -0.16
C MET A 23 -11.91 -1.70 -0.02
N GLY A 24 -11.65 -0.96 -1.11
CA GLY A 24 -10.83 0.27 -1.16
C GLY A 24 -9.30 0.11 -1.02
N VAL A 25 -8.79 -1.09 -0.76
CA VAL A 25 -7.38 -1.45 -0.89
C VAL A 25 -7.12 -1.91 -2.32
N SER A 26 -6.03 -1.44 -2.95
CA SER A 26 -5.71 -1.89 -4.31
C SER A 26 -5.17 -3.32 -4.25
N ILE A 27 -5.68 -4.18 -5.13
CA ILE A 27 -5.20 -5.57 -5.22
C ILE A 27 -3.74 -5.58 -5.71
N ALA A 28 -3.39 -4.61 -6.56
CA ALA A 28 -2.03 -4.41 -7.05
C ALA A 28 -1.03 -4.21 -5.91
N ASP A 29 -1.33 -3.37 -4.92
CA ASP A 29 -0.41 -3.13 -3.79
C ASP A 29 -0.21 -4.40 -2.96
N VAL A 30 -1.24 -5.21 -2.77
CA VAL A 30 -1.14 -6.49 -2.04
C VAL A 30 -0.25 -7.47 -2.79
N ILE A 31 -0.47 -7.63 -4.10
CA ILE A 31 0.34 -8.52 -4.95
C ILE A 31 1.81 -8.08 -4.96
N ILE A 32 2.06 -6.77 -5.18
CA ILE A 32 3.42 -6.21 -5.18
C ILE A 32 4.09 -6.38 -3.82
N THR A 33 3.36 -6.17 -2.72
CA THR A 33 3.88 -6.36 -1.36
C THR A 33 4.22 -7.82 -1.08
N ILE A 34 3.41 -8.78 -1.55
CA ILE A 34 3.70 -10.22 -1.42
C ILE A 34 4.95 -10.59 -2.21
N ILE A 35 5.08 -10.13 -3.45
CA ILE A 35 6.25 -10.39 -4.30
C ILE A 35 7.51 -9.77 -3.67
N GLY A 36 7.41 -8.52 -3.21
CA GLY A 36 8.51 -7.83 -2.50
C GLY A 36 8.90 -8.55 -1.22
N ALA A 37 7.94 -9.02 -0.43
CA ALA A 37 8.18 -9.77 0.79
C ALA A 37 8.84 -11.13 0.50
N LEU A 38 8.48 -11.82 -0.59
CA LEU A 38 9.12 -13.07 -1.00
C LEU A 38 10.60 -12.85 -1.36
N ILE A 39 10.89 -11.84 -2.19
CA ILE A 39 12.26 -11.50 -2.60
C ILE A 39 13.08 -11.08 -1.37
N LEU A 40 12.53 -10.23 -0.52
CA LEU A 40 13.24 -9.70 0.64
C LEU A 40 13.43 -10.77 1.73
N SER A 41 12.46 -11.67 1.91
CA SER A 41 12.60 -12.84 2.78
C SER A 41 13.71 -13.78 2.30
N PHE A 42 13.88 -13.95 0.98
CA PHE A 42 14.96 -14.75 0.41
C PHE A 42 16.35 -14.15 0.68
N ILE A 43 16.48 -12.82 0.57
CA ILE A 43 17.75 -12.11 0.81
C ILE A 43 18.11 -12.08 2.30
N ILE A 44 17.16 -11.73 3.16
CA ILE A 44 17.40 -11.52 4.61
C ILE A 44 17.32 -12.85 5.39
N LYS A 45 16.83 -13.94 4.77
CA LYS A 45 16.56 -15.25 5.41
C LYS A 45 15.71 -15.15 6.69
N LYS A 46 14.84 -14.15 6.74
CA LYS A 46 13.89 -13.94 7.84
C LYS A 46 12.55 -14.59 7.49
N PRO A 47 11.75 -14.97 8.51
CA PRO A 47 10.44 -15.55 8.26
C PRO A 47 9.59 -14.60 7.41
N PHE A 48 9.09 -15.12 6.29
CA PHE A 48 8.28 -14.39 5.31
C PHE A 48 7.16 -13.59 5.97
N LEU A 49 6.51 -14.17 6.98
CA LEU A 49 5.41 -13.54 7.70
C LEU A 49 5.80 -12.23 8.39
N VAL A 50 7.01 -12.17 8.96
CA VAL A 50 7.52 -10.95 9.62
C VAL A 50 7.86 -9.88 8.60
N VAL A 51 8.50 -10.27 7.49
CA VAL A 51 8.86 -9.34 6.40
C VAL A 51 7.61 -8.76 5.74
N LEU A 52 6.61 -9.60 5.49
CA LEU A 52 5.32 -9.19 4.93
C LEU A 52 4.62 -8.20 5.86
N LEU A 53 4.55 -8.48 7.17
CA LEU A 53 3.90 -7.60 8.14
C LEU A 53 4.60 -6.24 8.22
N VAL A 54 5.94 -6.21 8.23
CA VAL A 54 6.72 -4.96 8.21
C VAL A 54 6.48 -4.16 6.93
N LEU A 55 6.53 -4.80 5.76
CA LEU A 55 6.27 -4.13 4.48
C LEU A 55 4.83 -3.60 4.39
N PHE A 56 3.86 -4.33 4.94
CA PHE A 56 2.46 -3.89 4.97
C PHE A 56 2.28 -2.64 5.83
N ILE A 57 2.88 -2.61 7.03
CA ILE A 57 2.87 -1.43 7.91
C ILE A 57 3.54 -0.25 7.21
N LEU A 58 4.70 -0.46 6.59
CA LEU A 58 5.41 0.57 5.85
C LEU A 58 4.56 1.13 4.71
N GLY A 59 3.89 0.26 3.96
CA GLY A 59 2.97 0.65 2.89
C GLY A 59 1.81 1.50 3.39
N ILE A 60 1.20 1.16 4.53
CA ILE A 60 0.12 1.95 5.14
C ILE A 60 0.62 3.36 5.52
N ILE A 61 1.81 3.46 6.11
CA ILE A 61 2.42 4.75 6.47
C ILE A 61 2.68 5.57 5.20
N LEU A 62 3.20 4.94 4.14
CA LEU A 62 3.48 5.60 2.87
C LEU A 62 2.20 6.16 2.24
N HIS A 63 1.12 5.36 2.20
CA HIS A 63 -0.18 5.82 1.69
C HIS A 63 -0.72 7.01 2.49
N LYS A 64 -0.54 7.02 3.81
CA LYS A 64 -0.94 8.15 4.67
C LYS A 64 -0.09 9.39 4.39
N LEU A 65 1.21 9.24 4.17
CA LEU A 65 2.12 10.35 3.82
C LEU A 65 1.81 10.96 2.44
N PHE A 66 1.43 10.13 1.46
CA PHE A 66 0.99 10.58 0.13
C PHE A 66 -0.47 11.04 0.09
N CYS A 67 -1.14 11.15 1.25
CA CYS A 67 -2.55 11.57 1.37
C CYS A 67 -3.51 10.71 0.54
N VAL A 68 -3.15 9.46 0.27
CA VAL A 68 -4.00 8.50 -0.43
C VAL A 68 -5.02 7.98 0.59
N ARG A 69 -6.29 8.36 0.39
CA ARG A 69 -7.43 7.91 1.21
C ARG A 69 -7.60 6.40 1.04
N THR A 70 -7.01 5.63 1.94
CA THR A 70 -7.28 4.20 2.08
C THR A 70 -8.67 4.00 2.70
N THR A 71 -9.22 2.80 2.56
CA THR A 71 -10.52 2.46 3.15
C THR A 71 -10.54 2.59 4.66
N ILE A 72 -9.39 2.35 5.31
CA ILE A 72 -9.23 2.54 6.75
C ILE A 72 -9.48 4.01 7.10
N ASP A 73 -8.97 4.93 6.28
CA ASP A 73 -9.19 6.38 6.43
C ASP A 73 -10.66 6.77 6.19
N LYS A 74 -11.32 6.18 5.19
CA LYS A 74 -12.76 6.38 4.92
C LYS A 74 -13.70 5.74 5.96
N LEU A 75 -13.28 4.65 6.61
CA LEU A 75 -14.03 3.96 7.64
C LEU A 75 -13.88 4.66 9.01
N LEU A 76 -12.72 5.24 9.29
CA LEU A 76 -12.45 6.01 10.53
C LEU A 76 -12.94 7.45 10.46
N PHE A 77 -12.93 8.08 9.28
CA PHE A 77 -13.49 9.42 9.05
C PHE A 77 -14.78 9.31 8.22
N ILE A 78 -15.82 8.77 8.85
CA ILE A 78 -17.21 9.06 8.49
C ILE A 78 -17.47 10.52 8.90
N ASN A 79 -17.45 11.44 7.94
CA ASN A 79 -18.10 12.73 8.04
C ASN A 79 -18.58 13.18 6.67
#